data_AF-A0A0T7CM64-F1
#
_entry.id   AF-A0A0T7CM64-F1
#
_cell.length_a   1.000
_cell.length_b   1.000
_cell.length_c   1.000
_cell.angle_alpha   90.00
_cell.angle_beta   90.00
_cell.angle_gamma   90.00
#
_symmetry.space_group_name_H-M   'P 1'
#
loop_
_entity.id
_entity.type
_entity.pdbx_description
1 polymer ?
#
loop_
_entity_poly.entity_id
_entity_poly.type
_entity_poly.pdbx_seq_one_letter_code
_entity_poly.pdbx_strand_id
1 'polypeptide(L)'
;MELYSYFRSSAAYRVRIALNLKGLQYDYRAVHLLKDGGQQLAPQYCALNPNALVPALVDGDAVLTQSLAIVEYLEETHPQPPLLPSDALGRARVRAIAQTIACDIHPLNNLRVLKYLKHELKVSEEAKNAWYKHWVELGLAGVEAMLAGAPHTGRFCHGDAPTLADLCLVPQLANARRFGCDLSAMPTLARIEAACAELPAFQQAAPAAQPDAE
;
A
#
# COMPACT_ATOMS: atom_id res chain seq x y z
N MET A 1 -8.89 18.23 0.96
CA MET A 1 -7.90 17.32 1.58
C MET A 1 -6.57 17.49 0.89
N GLU A 2 -5.46 17.38 1.63
CA GLU A 2 -4.11 17.34 1.06
C GLU A 2 -3.46 15.99 1.37
N LEU A 3 -2.96 15.30 0.35
CA LEU A 3 -2.26 14.03 0.50
C LEU A 3 -0.75 14.25 0.30
N TYR A 4 0.00 14.16 1.40
CA TYR A 4 1.45 14.09 1.36
C TYR A 4 1.87 12.69 0.94
N SER A 5 2.43 12.57 -0.27
CA SER A 5 2.65 11.31 -0.96
C SER A 5 4.03 11.27 -1.63
N TYR A 6 4.42 10.07 -2.03
CA TYR A 6 5.54 9.80 -2.93
C TYR A 6 5.09 8.79 -3.97
N PHE A 7 5.38 9.02 -5.25
CA PHE A 7 4.82 8.19 -6.33
C PHE A 7 5.09 6.70 -6.14
N ARG A 8 6.31 6.35 -5.72
CA ARG A 8 6.81 4.98 -5.49
C ARG A 8 6.54 4.41 -4.10
N SER A 9 5.83 5.13 -3.22
CA SER A 9 5.44 4.61 -1.90
C SER A 9 4.19 3.74 -2.02
N SER A 10 4.29 2.46 -1.65
CA SER A 10 3.14 1.55 -1.64
C SER A 10 2.12 1.89 -0.56
N ALA A 11 2.56 2.45 0.58
CA ALA A 11 1.65 2.94 1.61
C ALA A 11 0.84 4.15 1.14
N ALA A 12 1.46 5.07 0.39
CA ALA A 12 0.74 6.21 -0.19
C ALA A 12 -0.17 5.76 -1.33
N TYR A 13 0.26 4.78 -2.14
CA TYR A 13 -0.54 4.19 -3.20
C TYR A 13 -1.87 3.61 -2.67
N ARG A 14 -1.88 2.92 -1.51
CA ARG A 14 -3.12 2.46 -0.86
C ARG A 14 -4.14 3.59 -0.67
N VAL A 15 -3.69 4.72 -0.14
CA VAL A 15 -4.56 5.87 0.17
C VAL A 15 -5.04 6.56 -1.11
N ARG A 16 -4.19 6.66 -2.14
CA ARG A 16 -4.61 7.16 -3.45
C ARG A 16 -5.73 6.33 -4.06
N ILE A 17 -5.61 4.99 -4.01
CA ILE A 17 -6.67 4.09 -4.48
C ILE A 17 -7.96 4.34 -3.68
N ALA A 18 -7.89 4.46 -2.34
CA ALA A 18 -9.05 4.72 -1.51
C ALA A 18 -9.77 6.02 -1.86
N LEU A 19 -9.01 7.13 -1.98
CA LEU A 19 -9.53 8.44 -2.35
C LEU A 19 -10.19 8.39 -3.73
N ASN A 20 -9.54 7.74 -4.71
CA ASN A 20 -10.07 7.61 -6.06
C ASN A 20 -11.34 6.75 -6.12
N LEU A 21 -11.39 5.62 -5.42
CA LEU A 21 -12.58 4.76 -5.36
C LEU A 21 -13.77 5.48 -4.70
N LYS A 22 -13.48 6.33 -3.71
CA LYS A 22 -14.49 7.16 -3.03
C LYS A 22 -14.85 8.44 -3.80
N GLY A 23 -14.21 8.68 -4.95
CA GLY A 23 -14.45 9.89 -5.76
C GLY A 23 -14.02 11.18 -5.07
N LEU A 24 -13.12 11.10 -4.09
CA LEU A 24 -12.71 12.24 -3.27
C LEU A 24 -11.56 12.99 -3.94
N GLN A 25 -11.75 14.31 -4.11
CA GLN A 25 -10.71 15.19 -4.62
C GLN A 25 -9.70 15.52 -3.52
N TYR A 26 -8.42 15.57 -3.90
CA TYR A 26 -7.33 15.90 -2.98
C TYR A 26 -6.19 16.59 -3.72
N ASP A 27 -5.50 17.46 -3.00
CA ASP A 27 -4.26 18.09 -3.47
C ASP A 27 -3.08 17.16 -3.20
N TYR A 28 -2.36 16.77 -4.26
CA TYR A 28 -1.17 15.94 -4.14
C TYR A 28 0.03 16.79 -3.70
N ARG A 29 0.54 16.54 -2.49
CA ARG A 29 1.76 17.18 -1.95
C ARG A 29 2.93 16.19 -2.05
N ALA A 30 3.82 16.39 -3.00
CA ALA A 30 4.97 15.50 -3.19
C ALA A 30 5.98 15.63 -2.04
N VAL A 31 6.42 14.50 -1.50
CA VAL A 31 7.49 14.38 -0.50
C VAL A 31 8.48 13.34 -0.99
N HIS A 32 9.54 13.79 -1.64
CA HIS A 32 10.46 12.91 -2.34
C HIS A 32 11.41 12.19 -1.37
N LEU A 33 11.38 10.84 -1.36
CA LEU A 33 12.08 10.05 -0.34
C LEU A 33 13.61 9.90 -0.53
N LEU A 34 14.12 10.23 -1.73
CA LEU A 34 15.55 10.14 -2.07
C LEU A 34 16.26 11.50 -2.30
N LYS A 35 15.59 12.51 -2.89
CA LYS A 35 16.12 13.86 -3.09
C LYS A 35 16.38 14.56 -1.76
N ASP A 36 17.39 15.41 -1.74
CA ASP A 36 17.74 16.26 -0.60
C ASP A 36 18.01 15.47 0.70
N GLY A 37 18.53 14.24 0.59
CA GLY A 37 18.72 13.32 1.73
C GLY A 37 17.43 12.62 2.20
N GLY A 38 16.30 12.94 1.58
CA GLY A 38 14.96 12.48 1.92
C GLY A 38 14.13 13.61 2.51
N GLN A 39 13.24 14.20 1.70
CA GLN A 39 12.40 15.34 2.11
C GLN A 39 11.48 15.01 3.29
N GLN A 40 11.18 13.73 3.53
CA GLN A 40 10.44 13.27 4.70
C GLN A 40 11.20 13.47 6.02
N LEU A 41 12.51 13.74 5.98
CA LEU A 41 13.34 14.02 7.16
C LEU A 41 13.45 15.53 7.44
N ALA A 42 12.94 16.38 6.55
CA ALA A 42 12.99 17.83 6.73
C ALA A 42 12.16 18.25 7.97
N PRO A 43 12.62 19.22 8.77
CA PRO A 43 11.93 19.65 9.99
C PRO A 43 10.46 20.00 9.78
N GLN A 44 10.14 20.66 8.65
CA GLN A 44 8.77 21.02 8.29
C GLN A 44 7.87 19.80 8.10
N TYR A 45 8.38 18.70 7.51
CA TYR A 45 7.59 17.49 7.31
C TYR A 45 7.52 16.66 8.58
N CYS A 46 8.60 16.59 9.37
CA CYS A 46 8.60 15.93 10.67
C CYS A 46 7.63 16.58 11.67
N ALA A 47 7.40 17.89 11.57
CA ALA A 47 6.37 18.57 12.35
C ALA A 47 4.95 18.11 11.98
N LEU A 48 4.72 17.76 10.70
CA LEU A 48 3.45 17.21 10.21
C LEU A 48 3.30 15.71 10.57
N ASN A 49 4.32 14.91 10.27
CA ASN A 49 4.36 13.48 10.61
C ASN A 49 5.66 13.14 11.35
N PRO A 50 5.63 13.02 12.69
CA PRO A 50 6.80 12.71 13.50
C PRO A 50 7.50 11.39 13.16
N ASN A 51 6.81 10.47 12.49
CA ASN A 51 7.41 9.20 12.04
C ASN A 51 8.30 9.37 10.80
N ALA A 52 8.32 10.55 10.17
CA ALA A 52 9.05 10.82 8.93
C ALA A 52 8.75 9.80 7.81
N LEU A 53 7.46 9.48 7.64
CA LEU A 53 6.96 8.52 6.65
C LEU A 53 5.84 9.15 5.83
N VAL A 54 5.64 8.65 4.61
CA VAL A 54 4.45 8.92 3.79
C VAL A 54 3.56 7.67 3.74
N PRO A 55 2.23 7.81 3.66
CA PRO A 55 1.49 9.05 3.50
C PRO A 55 1.18 9.78 4.81
N ALA A 56 0.86 11.07 4.69
CA ALA A 56 0.07 11.81 5.66
C ALA A 56 -1.10 12.48 4.92
N LEU A 57 -2.31 12.42 5.47
CA LEU A 57 -3.50 13.05 4.91
C LEU A 57 -3.91 14.20 5.83
N VAL A 58 -4.03 15.41 5.27
CA VAL A 58 -4.58 16.58 5.95
C VAL A 58 -6.03 16.76 5.53
N ASP A 59 -6.94 16.78 6.49
CA ASP A 59 -8.37 17.00 6.30
C ASP A 59 -8.88 18.03 7.30
N GLY A 60 -9.12 19.26 6.83
CA GLY A 60 -9.32 20.41 7.71
C GLY A 60 -8.11 20.63 8.64
N ASP A 61 -8.36 20.66 9.95
CA ASP A 61 -7.33 20.81 10.98
C ASP A 61 -6.70 19.47 11.40
N ALA A 62 -7.22 18.34 10.91
CA ALA A 62 -6.74 17.02 11.29
C ALA A 62 -5.59 16.55 10.39
N VAL A 63 -4.55 15.98 11.01
CA VAL A 63 -3.46 15.30 10.32
C VAL A 63 -3.51 13.80 10.64
N LEU A 64 -3.82 13.01 9.63
CA LEU A 64 -3.93 11.56 9.72
C LEU A 64 -2.67 10.91 9.17
N THR A 65 -2.15 9.92 9.90
CA THR A 65 -0.99 9.12 9.51
C THR A 65 -1.34 7.63 9.59
N GLN A 66 -0.46 6.76 9.10
CA GLN A 66 -0.70 5.32 8.90
C GLN A 66 -1.75 5.03 7.83
N SER A 67 -1.32 4.39 6.73
CA SER A 67 -2.19 4.20 5.56
C SER A 67 -3.49 3.45 5.86
N LEU A 68 -3.46 2.42 6.72
CA LEU A 68 -4.67 1.67 7.07
C LEU A 68 -5.63 2.51 7.92
N ALA A 69 -5.12 3.28 8.88
CA ALA A 69 -5.94 4.17 9.71
C ALA A 69 -6.59 5.27 8.87
N ILE A 70 -5.85 5.83 7.90
CA ILE A 70 -6.39 6.79 6.93
C ILE A 70 -7.54 6.16 6.13
N VAL A 71 -7.38 4.93 5.62
CA VAL A 71 -8.44 4.28 4.84
C VAL A 71 -9.66 3.94 5.69
N GLU A 72 -9.47 3.51 6.95
CA GLU A 72 -10.59 3.28 7.88
C GLU A 72 -11.32 4.61 8.22
N TYR A 73 -10.59 5.70 8.44
CA TYR A 73 -11.19 7.04 8.60
C TYR A 73 -12.04 7.44 7.38
N LEU A 74 -11.53 7.22 6.17
CA LEU A 74 -12.26 7.50 4.94
C LEU A 74 -13.47 6.57 4.79
N GLU A 75 -13.40 5.33 5.25
CA GLU A 75 -14.54 4.41 5.27
C GLU A 75 -15.63 4.87 6.23
N GLU A 76 -15.27 5.36 7.41
CA GLU A 76 -16.22 5.84 8.41
C GLU A 76 -16.87 7.18 8.02
N THR A 77 -16.10 8.09 7.42
CA THR A 77 -16.58 9.44 7.06
C THR A 77 -17.23 9.50 5.68
N HIS A 78 -16.86 8.59 4.78
CA HIS A 78 -17.36 8.53 3.40
C HIS A 78 -17.75 7.08 3.07
N PRO A 79 -18.87 6.56 3.61
CA PRO A 79 -19.19 5.14 3.59
C PRO A 79 -19.52 4.55 2.21
N GLN A 80 -19.61 5.36 1.16
CA GLN A 80 -19.98 4.93 -0.19
C GLN A 80 -18.94 5.35 -1.24
N PRO A 81 -18.54 4.44 -2.15
CA PRO A 81 -18.71 2.99 -2.05
C PRO A 81 -17.95 2.41 -0.84
N PRO A 82 -18.44 1.30 -0.26
CA PRO A 82 -17.81 0.68 0.90
C PRO A 82 -16.51 -0.04 0.51
N LEU A 83 -15.47 0.12 1.32
CA LEU A 83 -14.20 -0.59 1.19
C LEU A 83 -14.09 -1.79 2.15
N LEU A 84 -15.13 -2.00 2.96
CA LEU A 84 -15.29 -3.15 3.84
C LEU A 84 -16.68 -3.77 3.65
N PRO A 85 -16.82 -5.10 3.78
CA PRO A 85 -18.13 -5.74 3.81
C PRO A 85 -18.91 -5.33 5.07
N SER A 86 -20.22 -5.57 5.07
CA SER A 86 -21.12 -5.19 6.16
C SER A 86 -21.07 -6.15 7.36
N ASP A 87 -20.76 -7.42 7.12
CA ASP A 87 -20.75 -8.44 8.17
C ASP A 87 -19.40 -8.49 8.92
N ALA A 88 -19.45 -8.85 10.21
CA ALA A 88 -18.27 -8.83 11.08
C ALA A 88 -17.17 -9.80 10.64
N LEU A 89 -17.53 -10.96 10.09
CA LEU A 89 -16.55 -11.98 9.65
C LEU A 89 -15.86 -11.56 8.36
N GLY A 90 -16.59 -11.02 7.40
CA GLY A 90 -16.04 -10.42 6.19
C GLY A 90 -15.09 -9.28 6.52
N ARG A 91 -15.45 -8.40 7.45
CA ARG A 91 -14.60 -7.30 7.92
C ARG A 91 -13.30 -7.81 8.53
N ALA A 92 -13.39 -8.83 9.38
CA ALA A 92 -12.22 -9.46 9.97
C ALA A 92 -11.31 -10.10 8.90
N ARG A 93 -11.89 -10.79 7.92
CA ARG A 93 -11.15 -11.41 6.81
C ARG A 93 -10.41 -10.37 5.97
N VAL A 94 -11.09 -9.30 5.55
CA VAL A 94 -10.48 -8.24 4.74
C VAL A 94 -9.33 -7.57 5.50
N ARG A 95 -9.52 -7.28 6.79
CA ARG A 95 -8.47 -6.72 7.64
C ARG A 95 -7.29 -7.68 7.82
N ALA A 96 -7.53 -8.97 8.00
CA ALA A 96 -6.46 -9.96 8.12
C ALA A 96 -5.58 -9.96 6.86
N ILE A 97 -6.18 -10.00 5.66
CA ILE A 97 -5.42 -9.96 4.40
C ILE A 97 -4.62 -8.66 4.28
N ALA A 98 -5.28 -7.52 4.55
CA ALA A 98 -4.63 -6.21 4.49
C ALA A 98 -3.46 -6.09 5.48
N GLN A 99 -3.64 -6.61 6.71
CA GLN A 99 -2.63 -6.59 7.76
C GLN A 99 -1.46 -7.53 7.48
N THR A 100 -1.68 -8.73 6.92
CA THR A 100 -0.58 -9.59 6.45
C THR A 100 0.36 -8.80 5.54
N ILE A 101 -0.17 -8.00 4.63
CA ILE A 101 0.63 -7.17 3.73
C ILE A 101 1.23 -5.95 4.45
N ALA A 102 0.41 -5.23 5.21
CA ALA A 102 0.79 -3.94 5.78
C ALA A 102 1.67 -4.03 7.02
N CYS A 103 1.66 -5.17 7.72
CA CYS A 103 2.39 -5.44 8.96
C CYS A 103 3.55 -6.41 8.71
N ASP A 104 3.32 -7.50 7.95
CA ASP A 104 4.27 -8.62 7.90
C ASP A 104 5.13 -8.63 6.63
N ILE A 105 4.77 -7.84 5.60
CA ILE A 105 5.54 -7.74 4.34
C ILE A 105 6.14 -6.35 4.16
N HIS A 106 5.30 -5.32 4.09
CA HIS A 106 5.72 -3.98 3.72
C HIS A 106 6.74 -3.35 4.70
N PRO A 107 6.56 -3.44 6.04
CA PRO A 107 7.47 -2.79 6.99
C PRO A 107 8.90 -3.35 6.94
N LEU A 108 9.07 -4.67 6.77
CA LEU A 108 10.38 -5.32 6.67
C LEU A 108 11.20 -4.86 5.45
N ASN A 109 10.50 -4.31 4.46
CA ASN A 109 11.02 -3.93 3.16
C ASN A 109 11.01 -2.41 2.93
N ASN A 110 10.63 -1.63 3.95
CA ASN A 110 10.58 -0.19 3.88
C ASN A 110 11.98 0.41 3.69
N LEU A 111 12.08 1.54 2.98
CA LEU A 111 13.34 2.25 2.73
C LEU A 111 14.18 2.48 4.00
N ARG A 112 13.56 2.83 5.14
CA ARG A 112 14.32 3.05 6.38
C ARG A 112 14.97 1.77 6.92
N VAL A 113 14.31 0.63 6.78
CA VAL A 113 14.83 -0.68 7.18
C VAL A 113 15.94 -1.11 6.24
N LEU A 114 15.72 -0.99 4.92
CA LEU A 114 16.75 -1.30 3.92
C LEU A 114 17.99 -0.41 4.04
N LYS A 115 17.82 0.87 4.38
CA LYS A 115 18.93 1.79 4.68
C LYS A 115 19.71 1.34 5.92
N TYR A 116 19.03 0.91 6.99
CA TYR A 116 19.70 0.40 8.19
C TYR A 116 20.52 -0.87 7.89
N LEU A 117 19.95 -1.85 7.17
CA LEU A 117 20.67 -3.06 6.75
C LEU A 117 21.95 -2.72 5.98
N LYS A 118 21.87 -1.78 5.03
CA LYS A 118 23.00 -1.37 4.20
C LYS A 118 24.05 -0.54 4.96
N HIS A 119 23.60 0.47 5.70
CA HIS A 119 24.49 1.50 6.24
C HIS A 119 24.98 1.21 7.65
N GLU A 120 24.18 0.57 8.49
CA GLU A 120 24.58 0.23 9.88
C GLU A 120 25.13 -1.19 9.96
N LEU A 121 24.38 -2.17 9.43
CA LEU A 121 24.77 -3.58 9.47
C LEU A 121 25.72 -4.00 8.34
N LYS A 122 25.98 -3.10 7.38
CA LYS A 122 26.90 -3.31 6.24
C LYS A 122 26.58 -4.58 5.43
N VAL A 123 25.30 -4.97 5.36
CA VAL A 123 24.84 -6.09 4.54
C VAL A 123 25.09 -5.77 3.07
N SER A 124 25.57 -6.76 2.29
CA SER A 124 25.82 -6.58 0.85
C SER A 124 24.53 -6.29 0.08
N GLU A 125 24.65 -5.72 -1.12
CA GLU A 125 23.49 -5.48 -1.98
C GLU A 125 22.76 -6.78 -2.34
N GLU A 126 23.51 -7.86 -2.60
CA GLU A 126 22.98 -9.18 -2.90
C GLU A 126 22.16 -9.73 -1.73
N ALA A 127 22.70 -9.67 -0.50
CA ALA A 127 22.02 -10.16 0.69
C ALA A 127 20.79 -9.30 1.04
N LYS A 128 20.85 -7.98 0.85
CA LYS A 128 19.69 -7.09 1.02
C LYS A 128 18.59 -7.36 -0.02
N ASN A 129 18.97 -7.64 -1.27
CA ASN A 129 18.01 -8.03 -2.31
C ASN A 129 17.39 -9.40 -2.00
N ALA A 130 18.18 -10.35 -1.50
CA ALA A 130 17.68 -11.65 -1.03
C ALA A 130 16.70 -11.50 0.14
N TRP A 131 17.01 -10.63 1.12
CA TRP A 131 16.08 -10.25 2.20
C TRP A 131 14.75 -9.74 1.64
N TYR A 132 14.82 -8.79 0.68
CA TYR A 132 13.62 -8.21 0.10
C TYR A 132 12.73 -9.27 -0.56
N LYS A 133 13.33 -10.08 -1.45
CA LYS A 133 12.62 -11.15 -2.15
C LYS A 133 12.03 -12.16 -1.17
N HIS A 134 12.81 -12.60 -0.19
CA HIS A 134 12.37 -13.59 0.80
C HIS A 134 11.07 -13.16 1.51
N TRP A 135 11.02 -11.96 2.08
CA TRP A 135 9.85 -11.51 2.82
C TRP A 135 8.65 -11.21 1.93
N VAL A 136 8.89 -10.72 0.70
CA VAL A 136 7.80 -10.52 -0.27
C VAL A 136 7.23 -11.86 -0.74
N GLU A 137 8.07 -12.80 -1.16
CA GLU A 137 7.64 -14.09 -1.69
C GLU A 137 6.96 -14.94 -0.61
N LEU A 138 7.54 -15.01 0.59
CA LEU A 138 6.94 -15.73 1.73
C LEU A 138 5.57 -15.16 2.09
N GLY A 139 5.48 -13.84 2.23
CA GLY A 139 4.23 -13.20 2.62
C GLY A 139 3.15 -13.29 1.55
N LEU A 140 3.50 -13.07 0.28
CA LEU A 140 2.54 -13.18 -0.82
C LEU A 140 2.10 -14.64 -1.05
N ALA A 141 2.96 -15.63 -0.83
CA ALA A 141 2.55 -17.03 -0.82
C ALA A 141 1.50 -17.31 0.27
N GLY A 142 1.66 -16.70 1.46
CA GLY A 142 0.65 -16.74 2.51
C GLY A 142 -0.68 -16.10 2.08
N VAL A 143 -0.62 -14.93 1.43
CA VAL A 143 -1.84 -14.25 0.94
C VAL A 143 -2.52 -15.03 -0.19
N GLU A 144 -1.75 -15.65 -1.11
CA GLU A 144 -2.28 -16.57 -2.12
C GLU A 144 -3.03 -17.72 -1.43
N ALA A 145 -2.44 -18.36 -0.41
CA ALA A 145 -3.09 -19.44 0.33
C ALA A 145 -4.36 -19.00 1.08
N MET A 146 -4.42 -17.75 1.55
CA MET A 146 -5.64 -17.19 2.17
C MET A 146 -6.78 -16.99 1.16
N LEU A 147 -6.45 -16.80 -0.12
CA LEU A 147 -7.39 -16.43 -1.17
C LEU A 147 -7.77 -17.60 -2.09
N ALA A 148 -6.82 -18.45 -2.44
CA ALA A 148 -6.99 -19.59 -3.34
C ALA A 148 -8.01 -20.59 -2.79
N GLY A 149 -9.08 -20.83 -3.54
CA GLY A 149 -10.15 -21.76 -3.17
C GLY A 149 -11.03 -21.30 -2.00
N ALA A 150 -10.81 -20.11 -1.43
CA ALA A 150 -11.65 -19.61 -0.36
C ALA A 150 -13.02 -19.13 -0.91
N PRO A 151 -14.15 -19.53 -0.30
CA PRO A 151 -15.48 -19.29 -0.84
C PRO A 151 -15.87 -17.81 -0.91
N HIS A 152 -15.20 -16.96 -0.13
CA HIS A 152 -15.45 -15.51 -0.10
C HIS A 152 -14.54 -14.72 -1.05
N THR A 153 -13.59 -15.37 -1.72
CA THR A 153 -12.77 -14.71 -2.75
C THR A 153 -13.57 -14.69 -4.05
N GLY A 154 -13.98 -13.50 -4.50
CA GLY A 154 -14.74 -13.32 -5.74
C GLY A 154 -13.87 -12.75 -6.84
N ARG A 155 -14.39 -11.77 -7.59
CA ARG A 155 -13.59 -11.01 -8.56
C ARG A 155 -12.38 -10.34 -7.88
N PHE A 156 -12.54 -9.87 -6.64
CA PHE A 156 -11.51 -9.21 -5.83
C PHE A 156 -11.11 -10.09 -4.62
N CYS A 157 -10.28 -9.57 -3.71
CA CYS A 157 -9.85 -10.30 -2.51
C CYS A 157 -11.01 -10.78 -1.64
N HIS A 158 -12.13 -10.04 -1.63
CA HIS A 158 -13.36 -10.42 -0.96
C HIS A 158 -14.57 -9.98 -1.77
N GLY A 159 -15.36 -10.94 -2.25
CA GLY A 159 -16.53 -10.68 -3.11
C GLY A 159 -16.18 -10.00 -4.43
N ASP A 160 -17.13 -9.21 -4.95
CA ASP A 160 -17.09 -8.66 -6.31
C ASP A 160 -16.93 -7.14 -6.38
N ALA A 161 -16.53 -6.50 -5.28
CA ALA A 161 -16.12 -5.10 -5.22
C ALA A 161 -14.73 -4.96 -4.56
N PRO A 162 -13.91 -3.95 -4.93
CA PRO A 162 -12.64 -3.70 -4.28
C PRO A 162 -12.82 -3.38 -2.79
N THR A 163 -11.93 -3.94 -1.97
CA THR A 163 -11.90 -3.76 -0.52
C THR A 163 -10.53 -3.28 -0.06
N LEU A 164 -10.40 -2.93 1.23
CA LEU A 164 -9.13 -2.58 1.85
C LEU A 164 -8.00 -3.61 1.57
N ALA A 165 -8.34 -4.89 1.39
CA ALA A 165 -7.38 -5.93 1.03
C ALA A 165 -6.76 -5.68 -0.36
N ASP A 166 -7.57 -5.34 -1.35
CA ASP A 166 -7.14 -5.05 -2.72
C ASP A 166 -6.26 -3.79 -2.79
N LEU A 167 -6.62 -2.78 -1.99
CA LEU A 167 -5.83 -1.57 -1.82
C LEU A 167 -4.42 -1.87 -1.32
N CYS A 168 -4.25 -2.92 -0.51
CA CYS A 168 -2.94 -3.36 -0.01
C CYS A 168 -2.22 -4.28 -0.99
N LEU A 169 -2.95 -5.18 -1.65
CA LEU A 169 -2.42 -6.18 -2.55
C LEU A 169 -1.76 -5.56 -3.79
N VAL A 170 -2.47 -4.66 -4.48
CA VAL A 170 -1.97 -4.08 -5.75
C VAL A 170 -0.63 -3.33 -5.56
N PRO A 171 -0.48 -2.42 -4.57
CA PRO A 171 0.81 -1.79 -4.32
C PRO A 171 1.92 -2.77 -3.91
N GLN A 172 1.58 -3.89 -3.26
CA GLN A 172 2.55 -4.90 -2.86
C GLN A 172 3.04 -5.72 -4.06
N LEU A 173 2.14 -6.08 -4.98
CA LEU A 173 2.49 -6.76 -6.24
C LEU A 173 3.30 -5.85 -7.18
N ALA A 174 2.98 -4.56 -7.23
CA ALA A 174 3.80 -3.57 -7.95
C ALA A 174 5.23 -3.51 -7.40
N ASN A 175 5.38 -3.52 -6.07
CA ASN A 175 6.68 -3.63 -5.41
C ASN A 175 7.39 -4.96 -5.74
N ALA A 176 6.68 -6.09 -5.69
CA ALA A 176 7.25 -7.40 -6.00
C ALA A 176 7.87 -7.43 -7.41
N ARG A 177 7.15 -6.89 -8.41
CA ARG A 177 7.67 -6.76 -9.78
C ARG A 177 8.87 -5.83 -9.89
N ARG A 178 8.83 -4.68 -9.20
CA ARG A 178 9.95 -3.72 -9.19
C ARG A 178 11.25 -4.35 -8.69
N PHE A 179 11.17 -5.29 -7.75
CA PHE A 179 12.34 -5.97 -7.19
C PHE A 179 12.57 -7.37 -7.76
N GLY A 180 11.86 -7.75 -8.84
CA GLY A 180 12.04 -9.03 -9.52
C GLY A 180 11.82 -10.24 -8.61
N CYS A 181 10.80 -10.20 -7.76
CA CYS A 181 10.33 -11.35 -6.99
C CYS A 181 9.61 -12.33 -7.92
N ASP A 182 9.66 -13.63 -7.61
CA ASP A 182 8.89 -14.63 -8.36
C ASP A 182 7.43 -14.64 -7.91
N LEU A 183 6.51 -14.48 -8.87
CA LEU A 183 5.06 -14.49 -8.67
C LEU A 183 4.38 -15.66 -9.39
N SER A 184 5.15 -16.56 -10.01
CA SER A 184 4.63 -17.65 -10.85
C SER A 184 3.71 -18.61 -10.09
N ALA A 185 3.94 -18.79 -8.79
CA ALA A 185 3.13 -19.62 -7.91
C ALA A 185 1.89 -18.92 -7.31
N MET A 186 1.53 -17.71 -7.78
CA MET A 186 0.48 -16.87 -7.19
C MET A 186 -0.61 -16.47 -8.22
N PRO A 187 -1.26 -17.43 -8.89
CA PRO A 187 -2.23 -17.15 -9.95
C PRO A 187 -3.48 -16.42 -9.45
N THR A 188 -3.91 -16.64 -8.21
CA THR A 188 -5.08 -15.94 -7.65
C THR A 188 -4.77 -14.46 -7.45
N LEU A 189 -3.59 -14.13 -6.90
CA LEU A 189 -3.14 -12.75 -6.75
C LEU A 189 -3.04 -12.04 -8.10
N ALA A 190 -2.45 -12.69 -9.11
CA ALA A 190 -2.31 -12.13 -10.45
C ALA A 190 -3.68 -11.85 -11.11
N ARG A 191 -4.65 -12.75 -10.93
CA ARG A 191 -6.03 -12.55 -11.42
C ARG A 191 -6.71 -11.36 -10.74
N ILE A 192 -6.60 -11.23 -9.43
CA ILE A 192 -7.20 -10.13 -8.67
C ILE A 192 -6.56 -8.79 -9.06
N GLU A 193 -5.24 -8.76 -9.20
CA GLU A 193 -4.53 -7.56 -9.66
C GLU A 193 -4.98 -7.12 -11.06
N ALA A 194 -5.14 -8.07 -12.00
CA ALA A 194 -5.66 -7.78 -13.33
C ALA A 194 -7.06 -7.16 -13.28
N ALA A 195 -7.95 -7.72 -12.45
CA ALA A 195 -9.29 -7.16 -12.24
C ALA A 195 -9.25 -5.75 -11.61
N CYS A 196 -8.32 -5.49 -10.69
CA CYS A 196 -8.13 -4.14 -10.13
C CYS A 196 -7.60 -3.16 -11.19
N ALA A 197 -6.71 -3.60 -12.06
CA ALA A 197 -6.09 -2.77 -13.10
C ALA A 197 -7.08 -2.31 -14.18
N GLU A 198 -8.24 -2.97 -14.32
CA GLU A 198 -9.33 -2.54 -15.20
C GLU A 198 -10.05 -1.28 -14.66
N LEU A 199 -9.92 -0.97 -13.37
CA LEU A 199 -10.63 0.13 -12.73
C LEU A 199 -9.86 1.45 -12.85
N PRO A 200 -10.51 2.55 -13.31
CA PRO A 200 -9.86 3.86 -13.41
C PRO A 200 -9.23 4.35 -12.10
N ALA A 201 -9.84 4.03 -10.95
CA ALA A 201 -9.34 4.42 -9.64
C ALA A 201 -7.95 3.86 -9.34
N PHE A 202 -7.67 2.62 -9.75
CA PHE A 202 -6.35 1.99 -9.58
C PHE A 202 -5.35 2.52 -10.61
N GLN A 203 -5.77 2.69 -11.87
CA GLN A 203 -4.93 3.25 -12.94
C GLN A 203 -4.42 4.65 -12.57
N GLN A 204 -5.31 5.54 -12.12
CA GLN A 204 -4.98 6.91 -11.71
C GLN A 204 -4.11 6.98 -10.45
N ALA A 205 -4.19 5.95 -9.58
CA ALA A 205 -3.38 5.89 -8.36
C ALA A 205 -1.98 5.28 -8.59
N ALA A 206 -1.75 4.64 -9.74
CA ALA A 206 -0.52 3.94 -10.08
C ALA A 206 0.70 4.86 -10.00
N PRO A 207 1.89 4.37 -9.60
CA PRO A 207 3.10 5.18 -9.47
C PRO A 207 3.44 6.01 -10.70
N ALA A 208 3.28 5.46 -11.91
CA ALA A 208 3.59 6.16 -13.17
C ALA A 208 2.60 7.28 -13.52
N ALA A 209 1.42 7.32 -12.88
CA ALA A 209 0.40 8.33 -13.12
C ALA A 209 0.48 9.53 -12.15
N GLN A 210 1.50 9.59 -11.29
CA GLN A 210 1.60 10.62 -10.26
C GLN A 210 2.41 11.84 -10.75
N PRO A 211 2.13 13.06 -10.24
CA PRO A 211 2.83 14.28 -10.67
C PRO A 211 4.34 14.27 -10.42
N ASP A 212 4.81 13.50 -9.43
CA ASP A 212 6.22 13.33 -9.07
C ASP A 212 6.86 12.06 -9.65
N ALA A 213 6.23 11.43 -10.65
CA ALA A 213 6.79 10.27 -11.33
C ALA A 213 8.02 10.62 -12.18
N GLU A 214 9.00 9.70 -12.19
CA GLU A 214 10.28 9.78 -12.91
C GLU A 214 10.55 8.50 -13.70
#